data_AF-A0A1E4XJP6-F1
#
_entry.id   AF-A0A1E4XJP6-F1
#
_cell.length_a   1.000
_cell.length_b   1.000
_cell.length_c   1.000
_cell.angle_alpha   90.00
_cell.angle_beta   90.00
_cell.angle_gamma   90.00
#
_symmetry.space_group_name_H-M   'P 1'
#
loop_
_entity.id
_entity.type
_entity.pdbx_description
1 polymer ?
#
loop_
_entity_poly.entity_id
_entity_poly.type
_entity_poly.pdbx_seq_one_letter_code
_entity_poly.pdbx_strand_id
1 'polypeptide(L)'
;MEKPVVSEQLAARIAKLAEPAPRRIIFKLQSNTSLDINRILGNFKEVVQRIYSQQSYSILWFRCKDGSITVAIAGTRPVIAHVELFLAHGRMSGLFESGKIVYAGMGAGSFEAHVERQLRQYEVTSVQHSFGGTNP
;
A
#
# COMPACT_ATOMS: atom_id res chain seq x y z
N MET A 1 -26.84 1.30 -16.46
CA MET A 1 -25.75 0.31 -16.60
C MET A 1 -24.45 1.02 -16.24
N GLU A 2 -23.94 0.78 -15.03
CA GLU A 2 -22.70 1.41 -14.56
C GLU A 2 -21.47 0.74 -15.18
N LYS A 3 -20.51 1.57 -15.60
CA LYS A 3 -19.31 1.17 -16.35
C LYS A 3 -18.28 0.45 -15.46
N PRO A 4 -17.50 -0.50 -16.01
CA PRO A 4 -16.39 -1.16 -15.31
C PRO A 4 -15.15 -0.23 -15.30
N VAL A 5 -15.13 0.74 -14.39
CA VAL A 5 -14.07 1.79 -14.35
C VAL A 5 -12.87 1.40 -13.47
N VAL A 6 -12.88 0.21 -12.89
CA VAL A 6 -12.09 -0.08 -11.68
C VAL A 6 -10.63 -0.44 -11.94
N SER A 7 -10.34 -1.26 -12.95
CA SER A 7 -8.97 -1.76 -13.18
C SER A 7 -8.07 -0.70 -13.81
N GLU A 8 -8.58 0.07 -14.78
CA GLU A 8 -7.80 1.10 -15.49
C GLU A 8 -7.45 2.28 -14.59
N GLN A 9 -8.39 2.77 -13.76
CA GLN A 9 -8.09 3.85 -12.81
C GLN A 9 -7.14 3.41 -11.70
N LEU A 10 -7.25 2.15 -11.26
CA LEU A 10 -6.36 1.57 -10.25
C LEU A 10 -4.95 1.36 -10.82
N ALA A 11 -4.85 0.80 -12.02
CA ALA A 11 -3.61 0.69 -12.77
C ALA A 11 -2.97 2.07 -13.00
N ALA A 12 -3.76 3.09 -13.39
CA ALA A 12 -3.26 4.45 -13.57
C ALA A 12 -2.75 5.08 -12.25
N ARG A 13 -3.40 4.81 -11.11
CA ARG A 13 -2.93 5.28 -9.80
C ARG A 13 -1.67 4.58 -9.34
N ILE A 14 -1.54 3.29 -9.62
CA ILE A 14 -0.33 2.50 -9.36
C ILE A 14 0.81 2.94 -10.27
N ALA A 15 0.53 3.20 -11.54
CA ALA A 15 1.48 3.76 -12.49
C ALA A 15 1.95 5.15 -12.02
N LYS A 16 1.08 5.95 -11.36
CA LYS A 16 1.51 7.19 -10.69
C LYS A 16 2.44 6.96 -9.49
N LEU A 17 2.35 5.83 -8.77
CA LEU A 17 3.40 5.43 -7.82
C LEU A 17 4.72 5.06 -8.53
N ALA A 18 4.68 4.83 -9.85
CA ALA A 18 5.83 4.46 -10.65
C ALA A 18 6.65 5.66 -11.17
N GLU A 19 6.20 6.91 -11.02
CA GLU A 19 6.90 8.09 -11.57
C GLU A 19 7.02 9.26 -10.58
N PRO A 20 8.19 9.94 -10.45
CA PRO A 20 9.54 9.42 -10.32
C PRO A 20 9.85 9.18 -8.83
N ALA A 21 9.26 8.16 -8.21
CA ALA A 21 9.62 7.80 -6.84
C ALA A 21 10.95 7.03 -6.82
N PRO A 22 11.92 7.41 -5.97
CA PRO A 22 13.24 6.79 -5.96
C PRO A 22 13.20 5.34 -5.43
N ARG A 23 12.23 4.98 -4.58
CA ARG A 23 12.11 3.63 -4.00
C ARG A 23 10.65 3.23 -3.78
N ARG A 24 10.40 1.92 -3.76
CA ARG A 24 9.05 1.33 -3.67
C ARG A 24 9.06 0.06 -2.82
N ILE A 25 7.94 -0.19 -2.15
CA ILE A 25 7.71 -1.37 -1.31
C ILE A 25 6.24 -1.78 -1.36
N ILE A 26 6.00 -3.09 -1.36
CA ILE A 26 4.67 -3.68 -1.28
C ILE A 26 4.68 -4.65 -0.13
N PHE A 27 3.67 -4.56 0.72
CA PHE A 27 3.48 -5.47 1.84
C PHE A 27 2.01 -5.84 2.00
N LYS A 28 1.80 -7.00 2.61
CA LYS A 28 0.50 -7.58 2.91
C LYS A 28 0.30 -7.58 4.42
N LEU A 29 -0.82 -7.03 4.87
CA LEU A 29 -1.31 -7.07 6.25
C LEU A 29 -2.39 -8.14 6.37
N GLN A 30 -2.38 -8.90 7.45
CA GLN A 30 -3.39 -9.90 7.74
C GLN A 30 -3.69 -9.94 9.23
N SER A 31 -4.94 -10.18 9.57
CA SER A 31 -5.43 -10.40 10.92
C SER A 31 -6.67 -11.30 10.87
N ASN A 32 -6.89 -12.10 11.91
CA ASN A 32 -8.14 -12.84 12.12
C ASN A 32 -9.33 -11.92 12.45
N THR A 33 -9.06 -10.65 12.76
CA THR A 33 -10.06 -9.60 12.99
C THR A 33 -10.04 -8.56 11.87
N SER A 34 -11.13 -7.78 11.74
CA SER A 34 -11.22 -6.71 10.75
C SER A 34 -10.13 -5.65 10.96
N LEU A 35 -9.29 -5.45 9.95
CA LEU A 35 -8.26 -4.42 9.95
C LEU A 35 -8.86 -3.04 9.64
N ASP A 36 -8.67 -2.10 10.57
CA ASP A 36 -8.90 -0.67 10.34
C ASP A 36 -7.69 -0.06 9.64
N ILE A 37 -7.69 -0.18 8.32
CA ILE A 37 -6.60 0.32 7.47
C ILE A 37 -6.43 1.84 7.53
N ASN A 38 -7.50 2.59 7.79
CA ASN A 38 -7.42 4.04 7.89
C ASN A 38 -6.65 4.43 9.14
N ARG A 39 -6.93 3.78 10.27
CA ARG A 39 -6.14 3.96 11.50
C ARG A 39 -4.70 3.49 11.33
N ILE A 40 -4.49 2.32 10.73
CA ILE A 40 -3.16 1.72 10.52
C ILE A 40 -2.29 2.64 9.66
N LEU A 41 -2.81 3.12 8.53
CA LEU A 41 -2.07 4.05 7.66
C LEU A 41 -2.02 5.47 8.21
N GLY A 42 -3.00 5.90 9.00
CA GLY A 42 -2.95 7.15 9.76
C GLY A 42 -1.74 7.19 10.68
N ASN A 43 -1.55 6.14 11.48
CA ASN A 43 -0.37 6.00 12.35
C ASN A 43 0.94 6.03 11.54
N PHE A 44 1.00 5.34 10.40
CA PHE A 44 2.17 5.39 9.53
C PHE A 44 2.48 6.81 9.07
N LYS A 45 1.46 7.54 8.58
CA LYS A 45 1.61 8.92 8.09
C LYS A 45 2.08 9.86 9.20
N GLU A 46 1.51 9.77 10.39
CA GLU A 46 1.90 10.57 11.54
C GLU A 46 3.34 10.33 11.96
N VAL A 47 3.77 9.07 12.02
CA VAL A 47 5.14 8.72 12.39
C VAL A 47 6.13 9.18 11.32
N VAL A 48 5.81 9.01 10.04
CA VAL A 48 6.65 9.49 8.94
C VAL A 48 6.80 11.01 9.00
N GLN A 49 5.69 11.74 9.20
CA GLN A 49 5.69 13.19 9.33
C GLN A 49 6.52 13.65 10.53
N ARG A 50 6.42 12.95 11.66
CA ARG A 50 7.13 13.28 12.91
C ARG A 50 8.63 13.01 12.82
N ILE A 51 9.05 11.90 12.21
CA ILE A 51 10.45 11.44 12.21
C ILE A 51 11.22 11.99 11.01
N TYR A 52 10.61 12.02 9.83
CA TYR A 52 11.29 12.35 8.58
C TYR A 52 10.88 13.70 8.00
N SER A 53 10.03 14.45 8.70
CA SER A 53 9.42 15.71 8.24
C SER A 53 8.56 15.48 6.99
N GLN A 54 8.30 16.54 6.21
CA GLN A 54 7.53 16.47 4.95
C GLN A 54 8.34 15.77 3.84
N GLN A 55 8.46 14.43 3.92
CA GLN A 55 8.96 13.63 2.80
C GLN A 55 7.84 13.37 1.80
N SER A 56 8.15 13.47 0.50
CA SER A 56 7.21 13.09 -0.56
C SER A 56 7.12 11.57 -0.67
N TYR A 57 5.92 11.04 -0.47
CA TYR A 57 5.59 9.65 -0.74
C TYR A 57 4.13 9.53 -1.13
N SER A 58 3.79 8.39 -1.70
CA SER A 58 2.43 8.05 -2.11
C SER A 58 2.12 6.64 -1.63
N ILE A 59 0.89 6.45 -1.14
CA ILE A 59 0.40 5.19 -0.60
C ILE A 59 -0.86 4.79 -1.35
N LEU A 60 -0.94 3.52 -1.71
CA LEU A 60 -2.15 2.87 -2.18
C LEU A 60 -2.38 1.59 -1.38
N TRP A 61 -3.64 1.22 -1.21
CA TRP A 61 -4.00 -0.03 -0.57
C TRP A 61 -5.31 -0.58 -1.13
N PHE A 62 -5.51 -1.88 -0.99
CA PHE A 62 -6.76 -2.55 -1.32
C PHE A 62 -6.96 -3.79 -0.43
N ARG A 63 -8.23 -4.11 -0.15
CA ARG A 63 -8.61 -5.29 0.63
C ARG A 63 -8.82 -6.48 -0.31
N CYS A 64 -8.24 -7.61 0.07
CA CYS A 64 -8.31 -8.87 -0.66
C CYS A 64 -9.48 -9.72 -0.15
N LYS A 65 -9.91 -10.70 -0.95
CA LYS A 65 -11.04 -11.60 -0.64
C LYS A 65 -10.80 -12.45 0.61
N ASP A 66 -9.52 -12.77 0.88
CA ASP A 66 -9.06 -13.50 2.06
C ASP A 66 -9.00 -12.64 3.34
N GLY A 67 -9.55 -11.42 3.31
CA GLY A 67 -9.58 -10.48 4.44
C GLY A 67 -8.27 -9.71 4.65
N SER A 68 -7.22 -10.05 3.90
CA SER A 68 -5.95 -9.33 3.98
C SER A 68 -6.00 -7.97 3.28
N ILE A 69 -4.99 -7.13 3.54
CA ILE A 69 -4.86 -5.82 2.91
C ILE A 69 -3.47 -5.72 2.30
N THR A 70 -3.42 -5.47 0.99
CA THR A 70 -2.17 -5.17 0.30
C THR A 70 -1.96 -3.67 0.27
N VAL A 71 -0.76 -3.23 0.63
CA VAL A 71 -0.35 -1.82 0.66
C VAL A 71 0.88 -1.66 -0.22
N ALA A 72 0.86 -0.65 -1.09
CA ALA A 72 1.97 -0.24 -1.93
C ALA A 72 2.38 1.18 -1.54
N ILE A 73 3.67 1.38 -1.27
CA ILE A 73 4.25 2.68 -0.94
C ILE A 73 5.37 2.98 -1.91
N ALA A 74 5.36 4.20 -2.46
CA ALA A 74 6.43 4.76 -3.26
C ALA A 74 6.90 6.06 -2.63
N GLY A 75 8.20 6.24 -2.43
CA GLY A 75 8.71 7.41 -1.72
C GLY A 75 10.22 7.40 -1.54
N THR A 76 10.70 8.29 -0.68
CA THR A 76 12.12 8.44 -0.37
C THR A 76 12.68 7.25 0.42
N ARG A 77 14.01 7.11 0.44
CA ARG A 77 14.69 6.01 1.15
C ARG A 77 14.33 5.94 2.64
N PRO A 78 14.23 7.04 3.40
CA PRO A 78 13.79 6.99 4.78
C PRO A 78 12.37 6.44 4.94
N VAL A 79 11.43 6.86 4.08
CA VAL A 79 10.03 6.38 4.12
C VAL A 79 9.96 4.88 3.87
N ILE A 80 10.66 4.39 2.85
CA ILE A 80 10.66 2.97 2.50
C ILE A 80 11.34 2.12 3.57
N ALA A 81 12.46 2.59 4.15
CA ALA A 81 13.10 1.92 5.27
C ALA A 81 12.20 1.88 6.52
N HIS A 82 11.39 2.91 6.73
CA HIS A 82 10.46 2.96 7.86
C HIS A 82 9.38 1.89 7.81
N VAL A 83 8.99 1.42 6.62
CA VAL A 83 7.96 0.40 6.47
C VAL A 83 8.32 -0.89 7.22
N GLU A 84 9.59 -1.30 7.21
CA GLU A 84 10.03 -2.48 7.96
C GLU A 84 9.83 -2.31 9.47
N LEU A 85 10.19 -1.14 10.01
CA LEU A 85 9.99 -0.79 11.41
C LEU A 85 8.50 -0.73 11.77
N PHE A 86 7.69 -0.12 10.90
CA PHE A 86 6.25 -0.06 11.04
C PHE A 86 5.63 -1.46 11.09
N LEU A 87 6.06 -2.38 10.21
CA LEU A 87 5.58 -3.77 10.21
C LEU A 87 6.00 -4.54 11.45
N ALA A 88 7.22 -4.34 11.93
CA ALA A 88 7.68 -4.92 13.19
C ALA A 88 6.83 -4.40 14.38
N HIS A 89 6.71 -3.08 14.51
CA HIS A 89 5.96 -2.44 15.59
C HIS A 89 4.47 -2.80 15.56
N GLY A 90 3.85 -2.81 14.39
CA GLY A 90 2.42 -3.13 14.24
C GLY A 90 2.10 -4.56 14.67
N ARG A 91 3.01 -5.52 14.44
CA ARG A 91 2.88 -6.88 14.99
C ARG A 91 3.01 -6.92 16.50
N MET A 92 4.02 -6.24 17.04
CA MET A 92 4.27 -6.21 18.49
C MET A 92 3.15 -5.51 19.28
N SER A 93 2.52 -4.50 18.68
CA SER A 93 1.43 -3.73 19.31
C SER A 93 0.04 -4.33 19.07
N GLY A 94 -0.08 -5.41 18.29
CA GLY A 94 -1.37 -6.03 17.96
C GLY A 94 -2.22 -5.22 16.98
N LEU A 95 -1.64 -4.28 16.22
CA LEU A 95 -2.35 -3.56 15.15
C LEU A 95 -2.74 -4.49 14.00
N PHE A 96 -1.95 -5.53 13.76
CA PHE A 96 -2.20 -6.62 12.83
C PHE A 96 -1.36 -7.85 13.25
N GLU A 97 -1.83 -9.05 12.93
CA GLU A 97 -1.14 -10.28 13.30
C GLU A 97 0.07 -10.56 12.40
N SER A 98 -0.05 -10.25 11.11
CA SER A 98 1.01 -10.48 10.13
C SER A 98 1.20 -9.29 9.20
N GLY A 99 2.46 -8.99 8.94
CA GLY A 99 2.93 -8.00 7.98
C GLY A 99 4.07 -8.62 7.17
N LYS A 100 3.85 -8.89 5.89
CA LYS A 100 4.82 -9.54 5.00
C LYS A 100 5.16 -8.64 3.82
N ILE A 101 6.44 -8.32 3.67
CA ILE A 101 6.95 -7.66 2.47
C ILE A 101 6.89 -8.66 1.31
N VAL A 102 6.22 -8.26 0.24
CA VAL A 102 6.06 -9.04 -0.98
C VAL A 102 7.02 -8.53 -2.06
N TYR A 103 7.38 -7.25 -1.99
CA TYR A 103 8.34 -6.62 -2.89
C TYR A 103 9.08 -5.49 -2.18
N ALA A 104 10.40 -5.45 -2.32
CA ALA A 104 11.25 -4.31 -1.98
C ALA A 104 12.39 -4.22 -3.02
N GLY A 105 12.45 -3.16 -3.81
CA GLY A 105 13.46 -3.06 -4.87
C GLY A 105 13.23 -1.91 -5.85
N MET A 106 14.30 -1.30 -6.35
CA MET A 106 14.24 -0.20 -7.32
C MET A 106 14.10 -0.72 -8.76
N GLY A 107 13.16 -0.12 -9.48
CA GLY A 107 12.84 -0.36 -10.88
C GLY A 107 11.34 -0.14 -11.11
N ALA A 108 10.96 0.83 -11.95
CA ALA A 108 9.56 1.14 -12.22
C ALA A 108 8.84 -0.06 -12.88
N GLY A 109 9.48 -0.71 -13.86
CA GLY A 109 8.88 -1.84 -14.60
C GLY A 109 8.65 -3.10 -13.75
N SER A 110 9.60 -3.49 -12.90
CA SER A 110 9.42 -4.65 -12.00
C SER A 110 8.31 -4.40 -10.96
N PHE A 111 8.18 -3.15 -10.51
CA PHE A 111 7.12 -2.75 -9.61
C PHE A 111 5.75 -2.76 -10.30
N GLU A 112 5.64 -2.14 -11.48
CA GLU A 112 4.41 -2.11 -12.27
C GLU A 112 3.94 -3.52 -12.60
N ALA A 113 4.81 -4.37 -13.14
CA ALA A 113 4.48 -5.76 -13.45
C ALA A 113 4.09 -6.57 -12.20
N HIS A 114 4.70 -6.30 -11.04
CA HIS A 114 4.34 -6.97 -9.80
C HIS A 114 2.95 -6.53 -9.31
N VAL A 115 2.68 -5.22 -9.32
CA VAL A 115 1.37 -4.72 -8.92
C VAL A 115 0.30 -5.17 -9.90
N GLU A 116 0.58 -5.11 -11.20
CA GLU A 116 -0.33 -5.60 -12.23
C GLU A 116 -0.60 -7.09 -12.08
N ARG A 117 0.41 -7.92 -11.78
CA ARG A 117 0.21 -9.34 -11.48
C ARG A 117 -0.68 -9.55 -10.26
N GLN A 118 -0.47 -8.77 -9.20
CA GLN A 118 -1.35 -8.79 -8.04
C GLN A 118 -2.77 -8.44 -8.51
N LEU A 119 -2.98 -7.31 -9.20
CA LEU A 119 -4.28 -6.87 -9.73
C LEU A 119 -4.97 -7.94 -10.59
N ARG A 120 -4.24 -8.61 -11.50
CA ARG A 120 -4.78 -9.65 -12.39
C ARG A 120 -5.19 -10.93 -11.66
N GLN A 121 -4.60 -11.21 -10.50
CA GLN A 121 -5.01 -12.34 -9.65
C GLN A 121 -6.33 -12.05 -8.89
N TYR A 122 -6.86 -10.83 -8.95
CA TYR A 122 -8.16 -10.47 -8.37
C TYR A 122 -9.28 -10.57 -9.42
N GLU A 123 -10.16 -11.56 -9.29
CA GLU A 123 -11.39 -11.64 -10.08
C GLU A 123 -12.39 -10.54 -9.69
N VAL A 124 -13.05 -10.01 -10.72
CA VAL A 124 -14.16 -9.02 -10.70
C VAL A 124 -15.14 -9.29 -9.55
N THR A 125 -14.98 -8.66 -8.39
CA THR A 125 -16.03 -8.64 -7.35
C THR A 125 -15.98 -7.36 -6.52
N SER A 126 -17.08 -6.60 -6.60
CA SER A 126 -17.60 -5.59 -5.65
C SER A 126 -16.60 -5.06 -4.63
N VAL A 127 -15.74 -4.17 -5.07
CA VAL A 127 -14.81 -3.52 -4.16
C VAL A 127 -15.53 -2.40 -3.43
N GLN A 128 -15.59 -2.46 -2.09
CA GLN A 128 -15.71 -1.25 -1.30
C GLN A 128 -14.37 -0.52 -1.36
N HIS A 129 -14.17 0.27 -2.41
CA HIS A 129 -12.99 1.12 -2.54
C HIS A 129 -13.13 2.31 -1.59
N SER A 130 -12.37 2.34 -0.50
CA SER A 130 -12.05 3.60 0.16
C SER A 130 -10.64 3.98 -0.29
N PHE A 131 -10.53 4.93 -1.22
CA PHE A 131 -9.24 5.43 -1.66
C PHE A 131 -8.70 6.42 -0.62
N GLY A 132 -8.00 5.91 0.40
CA GLY A 132 -7.32 6.74 1.40
C GLY A 132 -5.93 7.18 0.95
N GLY A 133 -5.84 8.10 -0.02
CA GLY A 133 -4.59 8.69 -0.48
C GLY A 133 -4.75 10.19 -0.64
N THR A 134 -4.18 10.96 0.29
CA THR A 134 -4.06 12.41 0.20
C THR A 134 -3.05 12.73 -0.89
N ASN A 135 -3.50 13.26 -2.04
CA ASN A 135 -2.66 14.12 -2.85
C ASN A 135 -2.61 15.51 -2.18
N PRO A 136 -1.50 16.26 -2.31
CA PRO A 136 -1.47 17.67 -1.96
C PRO A 136 -2.49 18.49 -2.76
#